data_AF-A0A379MMM3-F1
#
_entry.id   AF-A0A379MMM3-F1
#
_cell.length_a   1.000
_cell.length_b   1.000
_cell.length_c   1.000
_cell.angle_alpha   90.00
_cell.angle_beta   90.00
_cell.angle_gamma   90.00
#
_symmetry.space_group_name_H-M   'P 1'
#
loop_
_entity.id
_entity.type
_entity.pdbx_description
1 polymer ?
#
loop_
_entity_poly.entity_id
_entity_poly.type
_entity_poly.pdbx_seq_one_letter_code
_entity_poly.pdbx_strand_id
1 'polypeptide(L)'
;MSVLPKEGDPHMAGVSDAMLGVVDGEVRRIIDECYAEARKLLRDNRDKLDSIVAELLAHETLDEAEVYAAAGIPREAVAQR
;
A
#
# COMPACT_ATOMS: atom_id res chain seq x y z
N MET A 1 -0.41 -19.72 -6.44
CA MET A 1 -1.43 -18.65 -6.28
C MET A 1 -1.44 -17.91 -7.61
N SER A 2 -2.46 -18.13 -8.44
CA SER A 2 -2.58 -17.48 -9.75
C SER A 2 -3.26 -16.14 -9.57
N VAL A 3 -2.78 -15.11 -10.26
CA VAL A 3 -3.31 -13.72 -10.19
C VAL A 3 -4.40 -13.46 -11.23
N LEU A 4 -4.83 -14.49 -11.95
CA LEU A 4 -5.80 -14.37 -13.03
C LEU A 4 -7.23 -14.35 -12.48
N PRO A 5 -8.14 -13.57 -13.11
CA PRO A 5 -9.55 -13.57 -12.74
C PRO A 5 -10.13 -14.98 -12.86
N LYS A 6 -11.07 -15.33 -11.97
CA LYS A 6 -11.73 -16.66 -11.99
C LYS A 6 -12.72 -16.83 -13.14
N GLU A 7 -12.97 -15.78 -13.91
CA GLU A 7 -13.90 -15.81 -15.04
C GLU A 7 -13.18 -16.23 -16.31
N GLY A 8 -13.40 -17.48 -16.70
CA GLY A 8 -12.89 -18.07 -17.94
C GLY A 8 -11.48 -18.62 -17.81
N ASP A 9 -11.26 -19.80 -18.41
CA ASP A 9 -9.92 -20.36 -18.58
C ASP A 9 -9.14 -19.50 -19.60
N PRO A 10 -8.00 -18.88 -19.22
CA PRO A 10 -7.19 -18.05 -20.11
C PRO A 10 -6.71 -18.80 -21.36
N HIS A 11 -6.60 -20.13 -21.29
CA HIS A 11 -6.28 -20.96 -22.45
C HIS A 11 -7.38 -20.93 -23.51
N MET A 12 -8.64 -20.76 -23.09
CA MET A 12 -9.78 -20.61 -24.02
C MET A 12 -9.73 -19.28 -24.77
N ALA A 13 -9.01 -18.27 -24.25
CA ALA A 13 -8.70 -17.02 -24.93
C ALA A 13 -7.41 -17.08 -25.78
N GLY A 14 -6.80 -18.26 -25.92
CA GLY A 14 -5.58 -18.47 -26.72
C GLY A 14 -4.29 -18.02 -26.03
N VAL A 15 -4.31 -17.77 -24.72
CA VAL A 15 -3.13 -17.35 -23.96
C VAL A 15 -2.26 -18.57 -23.64
N SER A 16 -0.97 -18.46 -23.94
CA SER A 16 0.01 -19.53 -23.64
C SER A 16 0.41 -19.56 -22.16
N ASP A 17 0.74 -20.74 -21.64
CA ASP A 17 1.31 -20.91 -20.29
C ASP A 17 2.52 -20.02 -20.04
N ALA A 18 3.37 -19.85 -21.06
CA ALA A 18 4.54 -18.99 -20.97
C ALA A 18 4.16 -17.52 -20.73
N MET A 19 3.13 -17.01 -21.42
CA MET A 19 2.63 -15.65 -21.18
C MET A 19 2.01 -15.50 -19.80
N LEU A 20 1.24 -16.50 -19.33
CA LEU A 20 0.67 -16.49 -17.99
C LEU A 20 1.76 -16.48 -16.91
N GLY A 21 2.82 -17.28 -17.10
CA GLY A 21 3.98 -17.31 -16.19
C GLY A 21 4.71 -15.97 -16.12
N VAL A 22 4.84 -15.26 -17.25
CA VAL A 22 5.41 -13.90 -17.27
C VAL A 22 4.54 -12.92 -16.48
N VAL A 23 3.22 -12.95 -16.68
CA VAL A 23 2.28 -12.06 -15.96
C VAL A 23 2.32 -12.33 -14.45
N ASP A 24 2.23 -13.59 -14.02
CA ASP A 24 2.32 -13.97 -12.62
C ASP A 24 3.65 -13.49 -11.99
N GLY A 25 4.76 -13.58 -12.75
CA GLY A 25 6.08 -13.09 -12.34
C GLY A 25 6.12 -11.58 -12.13
N GLU A 26 5.59 -10.81 -13.08
CA GLU A 26 5.56 -9.35 -13.01
C GLU A 26 4.65 -8.84 -11.88
N VAL A 27 3.50 -9.47 -11.67
CA VAL A 27 2.61 -9.10 -10.55
C VAL A 27 3.31 -9.34 -9.22
N ARG A 28 4.02 -10.46 -9.05
CA ARG A 28 4.81 -10.70 -7.84
C ARG A 28 5.89 -9.65 -7.67
N ARG A 29 6.65 -9.34 -8.73
CA ARG A 29 7.71 -8.33 -8.70
C ARG A 29 7.17 -6.97 -8.24
N ILE A 30 6.04 -6.52 -8.79
CA ILE A 30 5.41 -5.25 -8.42
C ILE A 30 5.00 -5.25 -6.94
N ILE A 31 4.37 -6.33 -6.46
CA ILE A 31 3.97 -6.44 -5.05
C ILE A 31 5.18 -6.37 -4.12
N ASP A 32 6.25 -7.10 -4.45
CA ASP A 32 7.46 -7.13 -3.64
C ASP A 32 8.16 -5.76 -3.60
N GLU A 33 8.22 -5.07 -4.73
CA GLU A 33 8.77 -3.71 -4.84
C GLU A 33 7.97 -2.70 -4.02
N CYS A 34 6.64 -2.65 -4.19
CA CYS A 34 5.77 -1.76 -3.42
C CYS A 34 5.85 -2.06 -1.92
N TYR A 35 5.92 -3.33 -1.52
CA TYR A 35 6.06 -3.72 -0.12
C TYR A 35 7.40 -3.28 0.46
N ALA A 36 8.50 -3.47 -0.28
CA ALA A 36 9.82 -3.02 0.12
C ALA A 36 9.87 -1.49 0.28
N GLU A 37 9.28 -0.76 -0.65
CA GLU A 37 9.16 0.70 -0.62
C GLU A 37 8.33 1.17 0.58
N ALA A 38 7.13 0.62 0.78
CA ALA A 38 6.29 0.94 1.92
C ALA A 38 7.02 0.70 3.25
N ARG A 39 7.69 -0.45 3.39
CA ARG A 39 8.50 -0.74 4.57
C ARG A 39 9.67 0.22 4.75
N LYS A 40 10.30 0.66 3.66
CA LYS A 40 11.37 1.67 3.72
C LYS A 40 10.79 3.01 4.21
N LEU A 41 9.70 3.48 3.60
CA LEU A 41 9.03 4.72 4.01
C LEU A 41 8.62 4.71 5.48
N LEU A 42 8.03 3.61 5.96
CA LEU A 42 7.65 3.45 7.37
C LEU A 42 8.86 3.46 8.32
N ARG A 43 9.99 2.87 7.92
CA ARG A 43 11.23 2.91 8.72
C ARG A 43 11.88 4.29 8.72
N ASP A 44 11.93 4.93 7.56
CA ASP A 44 12.53 6.25 7.38
C ASP A 44 11.75 7.34 8.12
N ASN A 45 10.45 7.13 8.38
CA ASN A 45 9.56 8.03 9.12
C ASN A 45 9.08 7.41 10.45
N ARG A 46 9.92 6.57 11.07
CA ARG A 46 9.54 5.84 12.28
C ARG A 46 9.19 6.77 13.45
N ASP A 47 9.89 7.88 13.55
CA ASP A 47 9.64 8.97 14.51
C ASP A 47 8.21 9.51 14.41
N LYS A 48 7.70 9.74 13.19
CA LYS A 48 6.33 10.21 12.96
C LYS A 48 5.30 9.17 13.37
N LEU A 49 5.56 7.89 13.09
CA LEU A 49 4.71 6.78 13.54
C LEU A 49 4.69 6.69 15.07
N ASP A 50 5.85 6.78 15.72
CA ASP A 50 5.93 6.71 17.18
C ASP A 50 5.20 7.89 17.84
N SER A 51 5.23 9.08 17.22
CA SER A 51 4.44 10.24 17.65
C SER A 51 2.93 9.99 17.55
N ILE A 52 2.44 9.47 16.42
CA ILE A 52 1.01 9.10 16.26
C ILE A 52 0.61 8.04 17.29
N VAL A 53 1.46 7.06 17.56
CA VAL A 53 1.19 6.03 18.58
C VAL A 53 1.11 6.63 19.98
N ALA A 54 2.01 7.55 20.33
CA ALA A 54 1.97 8.22 21.62
C ALA A 54 0.66 8.99 21.83
N GLU A 55 0.20 9.72 20.80
CA GLU A 55 -1.08 10.44 20.84
C GLU A 55 -2.29 9.50 20.90
N LEU A 56 -2.29 8.39 20.14
CA LEU A 56 -3.33 7.36 20.24
C LEU A 56 -3.39 6.72 21.62
N LEU A 57 -2.26 6.52 22.29
CA LEU A 57 -2.24 6.00 23.66
C LEU A 57 -2.81 7.00 24.67
N ALA A 58 -2.70 8.30 24.41
CA ALA A 58 -3.25 9.35 25.28
C ALA A 58 -4.74 9.63 25.04
N HIS A 59 -5.17 9.59 23.78
CA HIS A 59 -6.49 10.04 23.34
C HIS A 59 -7.44 8.91 22.85
N GLU A 60 -6.95 7.67 22.78
CA GLU A 60 -7.64 6.45 22.29
C GLU A 60 -8.04 6.46 20.81
N THR A 61 -8.41 7.62 20.27
CA THR A 61 -8.77 7.85 18.87
C THR A 61 -8.25 9.20 18.42
N LEU A 62 -7.85 9.30 17.15
CA LEU A 62 -7.46 10.56 16.51
C LEU A 62 -8.28 10.76 15.24
N ASP A 63 -8.76 11.97 15.02
CA ASP A 63 -9.33 12.41 13.75
C ASP A 63 -8.23 12.71 12.72
N GLU A 64 -8.65 13.03 11.49
CA GLU A 64 -7.71 13.33 10.40
C GLU A 64 -6.73 14.46 10.76
N ALA A 65 -7.22 15.56 11.32
CA ALA A 65 -6.41 16.73 11.63
C ALA A 65 -5.41 16.44 12.76
N GLU A 66 -5.86 15.69 13.77
CA GLU A 66 -5.04 15.22 14.88
C GLU A 66 -3.92 14.29 14.40
N VAL A 67 -4.19 13.37 13.46
CA VAL A 67 -3.16 12.49 12.88
C VAL A 67 -2.10 13.29 12.10
N TYR A 68 -2.50 14.26 11.27
CA TYR A 68 -1.55 15.12 10.55
C TYR A 68 -0.68 15.94 11.51
N ALA A 69 -1.29 16.49 12.56
CA ALA A 69 -0.59 17.23 13.60
C ALA A 69 0.41 16.32 14.35
N ALA A 70 -0.03 15.14 14.79
CA ALA A 70 0.81 14.17 15.49
C ALA A 70 1.99 13.69 14.62
N ALA A 71 1.77 13.50 13.32
CA ALA A 71 2.82 13.13 12.37
C ALA A 71 3.76 14.29 12.01
N GLY A 72 3.44 15.53 12.41
CA GLY A 72 4.19 16.73 12.00
C GLY A 72 4.13 17.00 10.50
N ILE A 73 3.07 16.55 9.83
CA ILE A 73 2.90 16.69 8.37
C ILE A 73 1.88 17.81 8.13
N PRO A 74 2.19 18.82 7.29
CA PRO A 74 1.23 19.85 6.95
C PRO A 74 0.05 19.23 6.21
N ARG A 75 -1.17 19.52 6.68
CA ARG A 75 -2.37 19.15 5.97
C ARG A 75 -2.51 20.07 4.75
N GLU A 76 -2.22 19.56 3.57
CA GLU A 76 -2.64 20.24 2.34
C GLU A 76 -4.17 20.23 2.32
N ALA A 77 -4.78 21.42 2.35
CA ALA A 77 -6.21 21.55 2.18
C ALA A 77 -6.55 21.01 0.79
N VAL A 78 -7.10 19.80 0.72
CA VAL A 78 -7.61 19.25 -0.53
C VAL A 78 -8.70 20.20 -1.00
N ALA A 79 -8.38 21.05 -1.98
CA ALA A 79 -9.36 21.80 -2.73
C ALA A 79 -10.27 20.75 -3.38
N GLN A 80 -11.46 20.58 -2.80
CA GLN A 80 -12.51 19.69 -3.30
C GLN A 80 -12.67 19.90 -4.81
N ARG A 81 -12.33 18.86 -5.58
CA ARG A 81 -12.69 18.70 -6.99
C ARG A 81 -13.69 17.56 -7.09
#